data_AF-A0A9R0TQC4-F1
#
_entry.id   AF-A0A9R0TQC4-F1
#
_cell.length_a   1.000
_cell.length_b   1.000
_cell.length_c   1.000
_cell.angle_alpha   90.00
_cell.angle_beta   90.00
_cell.angle_gamma   90.00
#
_symmetry.space_group_name_H-M   'P 1'
#
loop_
_entity.id
_entity.type
_entity.pdbx_description
1 polymer ?
#
loop_
_entity_poly.entity_id
_entity_poly.type
_entity_poly.pdbx_seq_one_letter_code
_entity_poly.pdbx_strand_id
1 'polypeptide(L)'
;MARLSCSPLLLLLLVLSSQLALLVAGEFLRLPSEKDVVGTRWAVLIAGSNGYYNYRHQADVCHAYQIMKKGGLKDENIIVFMYDDIAGSRDNPRPGVIINHPQGGDVYAGVPKDYTGADVNANNFLAALLGDKSKLTGSGSGKVVTSGPDDHIFVYYADHGGPGILGMPGDEEYLYASDLYSVAWMEDSDAHNLNAESLKLQYERVRDRTSAGGTYSLGSHVMQYGDLGLNDQSLFVYIGTNPANDNASFVQGSSSRRLPGGGVNQRDADLVHFWHKYRRSAEGSAEKGEARRRLVETMARRSRVDSSVELIGGLLFGSEEGAKVLDAVRPAGQPVVDDWDCLKSVVRTFQERCGPLTQYGMKHMRSLANLCNAGVREEAMDKTAAQACAANPSSLF
;
A
#
# COMPACT_ATOMS: atom_id res chain seq x y z
N MET A 1 -53.57 -52.60 14.05
CA MET A 1 -52.24 -52.14 13.61
C MET A 1 -52.20 -52.18 12.09
N ALA A 2 -52.06 -51.04 11.42
CA ALA A 2 -51.82 -51.01 9.97
C ALA A 2 -50.31 -51.14 9.71
N ARG A 3 -49.88 -52.09 8.89
CA ARG A 3 -48.48 -52.15 8.42
C ARG A 3 -48.34 -51.22 7.22
N LEU A 4 -47.53 -50.17 7.33
CA LEU A 4 -47.12 -49.40 6.15
C LEU A 4 -46.26 -50.28 5.27
N SER A 5 -46.78 -50.66 4.10
CA SER A 5 -45.96 -51.23 3.03
C SER A 5 -45.21 -50.08 2.35
N CYS A 6 -43.93 -49.93 2.66
CA CYS A 6 -43.09 -48.98 1.93
C CYS A 6 -42.86 -49.54 0.51
N SER A 7 -43.42 -48.89 -0.50
CA SER A 7 -43.26 -49.33 -1.89
C SER A 7 -41.78 -49.29 -2.28
N PRO A 8 -41.22 -50.33 -2.90
CA PRO A 8 -39.83 -50.32 -3.37
C PRO A 8 -39.57 -49.20 -4.39
N LEU A 9 -40.62 -48.77 -5.12
CA LEU A 9 -40.54 -47.63 -6.03
C LEU A 9 -40.29 -46.30 -5.30
N LEU A 10 -40.86 -46.13 -4.10
CA LEU A 10 -40.68 -44.93 -3.28
C LEU A 10 -39.27 -44.87 -2.67
N LEU A 11 -38.74 -46.03 -2.24
CA LEU A 11 -37.34 -46.17 -1.82
C LEU A 11 -36.37 -45.86 -2.98
N LEU A 12 -36.66 -46.35 -4.19
CA LEU A 12 -35.84 -46.08 -5.37
C LEU A 12 -35.84 -44.57 -5.72
N LEU A 13 -37.01 -43.92 -5.69
CA LEU A 13 -37.14 -42.48 -5.91
C LEU A 13 -36.40 -41.66 -4.84
N LEU A 14 -36.46 -42.06 -3.58
CA LEU A 14 -35.71 -41.40 -2.50
C LEU A 14 -34.19 -41.53 -2.71
N VAL A 15 -33.69 -42.71 -3.06
CA VAL A 15 -32.26 -42.93 -3.36
C VAL A 15 -31.82 -42.16 -4.62
N LEU A 16 -32.62 -42.11 -5.67
CA LEU A 16 -32.34 -41.30 -6.86
C LEU A 16 -32.34 -39.80 -6.53
N SER A 17 -33.27 -39.33 -5.69
CA SER A 17 -33.32 -37.93 -5.27
C SER A 17 -32.13 -37.52 -4.39
N SER A 18 -31.64 -38.41 -3.52
CA SER A 18 -30.46 -38.13 -2.69
C SER A 18 -29.16 -38.25 -3.48
N GLN A 19 -29.06 -39.18 -4.44
CA GLN A 19 -27.93 -39.24 -5.37
C GLN A 19 -27.87 -38.01 -6.29
N LEU A 20 -29.01 -37.53 -6.79
CA LEU A 20 -29.07 -36.31 -7.58
C LEU A 20 -28.74 -35.08 -6.73
N ALA A 21 -29.23 -35.01 -5.49
CA ALA A 21 -28.85 -33.96 -4.54
C ALA A 21 -27.34 -33.97 -4.19
N LEU A 22 -26.72 -35.16 -4.07
CA LEU A 22 -25.27 -35.28 -3.90
C LEU A 22 -24.49 -34.86 -5.15
N LEU A 23 -24.98 -35.14 -6.36
CA LEU A 23 -24.37 -34.65 -7.60
C LEU A 23 -24.42 -33.12 -7.67
N VAL A 24 -25.61 -32.54 -7.50
CA VAL A 24 -25.81 -31.08 -7.58
C VAL A 24 -25.04 -30.37 -6.45
N ALA A 25 -25.02 -30.92 -5.23
CA ALA A 25 -24.17 -30.39 -4.15
C ALA A 25 -22.67 -30.57 -4.44
N GLY A 26 -22.26 -31.66 -5.12
CA GLY A 26 -20.88 -31.88 -5.54
C GLY A 26 -20.39 -30.88 -6.59
N GLU A 27 -21.28 -30.43 -7.49
CA GLU A 27 -21.01 -29.32 -8.40
C GLU A 27 -21.00 -27.97 -7.66
N PHE A 28 -21.93 -27.75 -6.72
CA PHE A 28 -22.00 -26.51 -5.92
C PHE A 28 -20.87 -26.33 -4.88
N LEU A 29 -20.22 -27.43 -4.46
CA LEU A 29 -19.12 -27.43 -3.49
C LEU A 29 -17.73 -27.58 -4.13
N ARG A 30 -17.65 -27.59 -5.47
CA ARG A 30 -16.38 -27.68 -6.17
C ARG A 30 -15.62 -26.34 -6.07
N LEU A 31 -14.59 -26.32 -5.22
CA LEU A 31 -13.60 -25.25 -5.20
C LEU A 31 -12.94 -25.08 -6.59
N PRO A 32 -12.56 -23.86 -7.00
CA PRO A 32 -11.90 -23.63 -8.27
C PRO A 32 -10.60 -24.43 -8.40
N SER A 33 -10.40 -25.06 -9.55
CA SER A 33 -9.11 -25.66 -9.92
C SER A 33 -8.30 -24.70 -10.80
N GLU A 34 -7.00 -24.94 -10.94
CA GLU A 34 -6.14 -24.25 -11.91
C GLU A 34 -6.64 -24.40 -13.36
N LYS A 35 -7.44 -25.44 -13.63
CA LYS A 35 -8.12 -25.70 -14.91
C LYS A 35 -9.43 -24.93 -15.09
N ASP A 36 -9.95 -24.31 -14.03
CA ASP A 36 -11.25 -23.64 -14.02
C ASP A 36 -11.10 -22.11 -14.07
N VAL A 37 -9.86 -21.59 -14.00
CA VAL A 37 -9.51 -20.19 -14.27
C VAL A 37 -9.15 -20.05 -15.74
N VAL A 38 -9.84 -19.13 -16.43
CA VAL A 38 -9.49 -18.69 -17.79
C VAL A 38 -8.46 -17.57 -17.68
N GLY A 39 -7.57 -17.45 -18.67
CA GLY A 39 -6.58 -16.38 -18.72
C GLY A 39 -5.38 -16.54 -17.79
N THR A 40 -4.56 -15.50 -17.77
CA THR A 40 -3.26 -15.44 -17.11
C THR A 40 -3.32 -14.54 -15.89
N ARG A 41 -2.68 -14.96 -14.78
CA ARG A 41 -2.47 -14.11 -13.60
C ARG A 41 -1.24 -13.24 -13.77
N TRP A 42 -1.40 -11.94 -13.56
CA TRP A 42 -0.38 -10.90 -13.56
C TRP A 42 -0.33 -10.19 -12.22
N ALA A 43 0.86 -9.73 -11.82
CA ALA A 43 1.02 -8.91 -10.63
C ALA A 43 1.98 -7.74 -10.84
N VAL A 44 1.67 -6.57 -10.27
CA VAL A 44 2.54 -5.40 -10.25
C VAL A 44 2.75 -4.98 -8.80
N LEU A 45 3.97 -5.13 -8.29
CA LEU A 45 4.33 -4.91 -6.89
C LEU A 45 5.26 -3.70 -6.80
N ILE A 46 4.92 -2.70 -5.98
CA ILE A 46 5.72 -1.46 -5.85
C ILE A 46 5.93 -1.01 -4.41
N ALA A 47 7.19 -0.76 -4.06
CA ALA A 47 7.61 -0.12 -2.83
C ALA A 47 8.05 1.32 -3.11
N GLY A 48 7.18 2.29 -2.82
CA GLY A 48 7.38 3.72 -3.08
C GLY A 48 8.48 4.41 -2.25
N SER A 49 9.40 3.67 -1.63
CA SER A 49 10.46 4.26 -0.79
C SER A 49 11.82 3.58 -0.85
N ASN A 50 12.84 4.41 -0.64
CA ASN A 50 14.20 4.06 -0.26
C ASN A 50 14.45 4.32 1.25
N GLY A 51 15.65 3.98 1.70
CA GLY A 51 16.18 4.25 3.02
C GLY A 51 15.95 3.09 3.98
N TYR A 52 16.99 2.69 4.72
CA TYR A 52 16.88 1.58 5.69
C TYR A 52 15.89 1.85 6.84
N TYR A 53 15.61 3.11 7.16
CA TYR A 53 14.53 3.49 8.07
C TYR A 53 13.14 3.15 7.52
N ASN A 54 12.99 2.99 6.20
CA ASN A 54 11.74 2.62 5.55
C ASN A 54 11.53 1.10 5.36
N TYR A 55 12.49 0.25 5.76
CA TYR A 55 12.57 -1.23 5.64
C TYR A 55 11.27 -1.98 5.28
N ARG A 56 10.20 -1.79 6.09
CA ARG A 56 8.92 -2.49 5.95
C ARG A 56 8.37 -2.49 4.52
N HIS A 57 8.49 -1.40 3.78
CA HIS A 57 7.86 -1.26 2.46
C HIS A 57 8.46 -2.19 1.39
N GLN A 58 9.78 -2.38 1.41
CA GLN A 58 10.42 -3.36 0.51
C GLN A 58 10.27 -4.79 1.06
N ALA A 59 10.21 -4.98 2.37
CA ALA A 59 9.87 -6.27 2.98
C ALA A 59 8.44 -6.73 2.65
N ASP A 60 7.50 -5.79 2.60
CA ASP A 60 6.10 -5.98 2.18
C ASP A 60 6.01 -6.43 0.73
N VAL A 61 6.68 -5.75 -0.20
CA VAL A 61 6.75 -6.15 -1.62
C VAL A 61 7.42 -7.51 -1.81
N CYS A 62 8.53 -7.75 -1.10
CA CYS A 62 9.18 -9.06 -1.10
C CYS A 62 8.22 -10.16 -0.61
N HIS A 63 7.43 -9.90 0.44
CA HIS A 63 6.49 -10.89 0.97
C HIS A 63 5.31 -11.16 0.04
N ALA A 64 4.75 -10.12 -0.60
CA ALA A 64 3.72 -10.27 -1.63
C ALA A 64 4.20 -11.14 -2.80
N TYR A 65 5.45 -10.94 -3.25
CA TYR A 65 6.06 -11.83 -4.25
C TYR A 65 6.12 -13.28 -3.76
N GLN A 66 6.58 -13.55 -2.54
CA GLN A 66 6.63 -14.92 -2.01
C GLN A 66 5.24 -15.58 -1.92
N ILE A 67 4.19 -14.83 -1.59
CA ILE A 67 2.80 -15.35 -1.61
C ILE A 67 2.41 -15.78 -3.02
N MET A 68 2.56 -14.89 -4.00
CA MET A 68 2.21 -15.15 -5.40
C MET A 68 3.03 -16.28 -6.01
N LYS A 69 4.32 -16.37 -5.65
CA LYS A 69 5.23 -17.41 -6.10
C LYS A 69 4.83 -18.79 -5.56
N LYS A 70 4.44 -18.89 -4.28
CA LYS A 70 3.82 -20.11 -3.71
C LYS A 70 2.46 -20.41 -4.37
N GLY A 71 1.73 -19.37 -4.76
CA GLY A 71 0.43 -19.44 -5.44
C GLY A 71 0.49 -19.92 -6.90
N GLY A 72 1.68 -20.11 -7.47
CA GLY A 72 1.88 -20.58 -8.84
C GLY A 72 2.03 -19.48 -9.89
N LEU A 73 2.07 -18.19 -9.51
CA LEU A 73 2.42 -17.12 -10.44
C LEU A 73 3.89 -17.23 -10.86
N LYS A 74 4.16 -16.94 -12.14
CA LYS A 74 5.48 -17.06 -12.75
C LYS A 74 6.21 -15.72 -12.80
N ASP A 75 7.53 -15.75 -12.89
CA ASP A 75 8.35 -14.52 -12.79
C ASP A 75 8.20 -13.63 -14.01
N GLU A 76 7.89 -14.18 -15.19
CA GLU A 76 7.51 -13.42 -16.37
C GLU A 76 6.27 -12.53 -16.16
N ASN A 77 5.38 -12.89 -15.22
CA ASN A 77 4.10 -12.23 -14.98
C ASN A 77 4.06 -11.37 -13.72
N ILE A 78 5.06 -11.47 -12.83
CA ILE A 78 5.19 -10.64 -11.63
C ILE A 78 6.23 -9.55 -11.90
N ILE A 79 5.81 -8.29 -11.83
CA ILE A 79 6.64 -7.11 -12.04
C ILE A 79 6.97 -6.48 -10.70
N VAL A 80 8.27 -6.34 -10.39
CA VAL A 80 8.73 -5.83 -9.08
C VAL A 80 9.47 -4.50 -9.20
N PHE A 81 8.89 -3.48 -8.58
CA PHE A 81 9.46 -2.17 -8.34
C PHE A 81 9.88 -2.05 -6.86
N MET A 82 11.18 -2.04 -6.58
CA MET A 82 11.69 -1.72 -5.24
C MET A 82 13.09 -1.15 -5.31
N TYR A 83 13.40 -0.16 -4.48
CA TYR A 83 14.64 0.62 -4.62
C TYR A 83 15.93 -0.21 -4.41
N ASP A 84 15.83 -1.33 -3.69
CA ASP A 84 16.84 -2.37 -3.50
C ASP A 84 18.06 -2.00 -2.63
N ASP A 85 17.88 -1.00 -1.76
CA ASP A 85 18.91 -0.53 -0.83
C ASP A 85 18.86 -1.22 0.56
N ILE A 86 17.87 -2.08 0.81
CA ILE A 86 17.66 -2.73 2.12
C ILE A 86 18.57 -3.95 2.34
N ALA A 87 18.60 -4.89 1.39
CA ALA A 87 19.32 -6.15 1.56
C ALA A 87 20.85 -5.95 1.72
N GLY A 88 21.41 -4.98 0.99
CA GLY A 88 22.83 -4.58 1.05
C GLY A 88 23.15 -3.45 2.04
N SER A 89 22.19 -2.97 2.83
CA SER A 89 22.40 -1.84 3.75
C SER A 89 23.45 -2.16 4.82
N ARG A 90 24.28 -1.16 5.16
CA ARG A 90 25.21 -1.22 6.31
C ARG A 90 24.50 -1.34 7.66
N ASP A 91 23.24 -0.93 7.71
CA ASP A 91 22.39 -1.03 8.91
C ASP A 91 21.65 -2.38 8.99
N ASN A 92 21.78 -3.26 7.98
CA ASN A 92 21.15 -4.58 7.97
C ASN A 92 21.99 -5.58 8.80
N PRO A 93 21.48 -6.11 9.93
CA PRO A 93 22.19 -7.12 10.73
C PRO A 93 22.21 -8.51 10.06
N ARG A 94 21.55 -8.69 8.91
CA ARG A 94 21.54 -9.92 8.11
C ARG A 94 21.74 -9.57 6.62
N PRO A 95 22.96 -9.22 6.19
CA PRO A 95 23.23 -8.84 4.79
C PRO A 95 22.73 -9.90 3.80
N GLY A 96 22.02 -9.45 2.75
CA GLY A 96 21.39 -10.31 1.76
C GLY A 96 20.04 -10.92 2.17
N VAL A 97 19.51 -10.60 3.35
CA VAL A 97 18.23 -11.11 3.87
C VAL A 97 17.28 -9.95 4.23
N ILE A 98 15.99 -10.12 3.95
CA ILE A 98 14.90 -9.26 4.41
C ILE A 98 13.84 -10.16 5.08
N ILE A 99 13.28 -9.76 6.23
CA ILE A 99 12.21 -10.51 6.91
C ILE A 99 10.97 -9.62 7.06
N ASN A 100 9.77 -10.15 6.81
CA ASN A 100 8.52 -9.40 7.06
C ASN A 100 7.68 -9.92 8.25
N HIS A 101 8.29 -10.73 9.12
CA HIS A 101 7.69 -11.15 10.39
C HIS A 101 8.81 -11.43 11.41
N PRO A 102 8.66 -11.13 12.72
CA PRO A 102 9.72 -11.34 13.72
C PRO A 102 10.20 -12.78 13.87
N GLN A 103 9.38 -13.75 13.48
CA GLN A 103 9.68 -15.19 13.44
C GLN A 103 9.68 -15.75 12.00
N GLY A 104 9.66 -14.88 10.98
CA GLY A 104 9.62 -15.25 9.57
C GLY A 104 11.00 -15.65 9.01
N GLY A 105 10.96 -16.36 7.89
CA GLY A 105 12.13 -16.61 7.04
C GLY A 105 12.53 -15.39 6.22
N ASP A 106 13.54 -15.55 5.38
CA ASP A 106 13.87 -14.57 4.35
C ASP A 106 12.75 -14.48 3.30
N VAL A 107 12.43 -13.26 2.89
CA VAL A 107 11.47 -12.96 1.81
C VAL A 107 12.16 -12.38 0.58
N TYR A 108 13.44 -12.02 0.65
CA TYR A 108 14.19 -11.39 -0.45
C TYR A 108 14.70 -12.37 -1.50
N ALA A 109 15.01 -13.61 -1.11
CA ALA A 109 15.51 -14.65 -2.01
C ALA A 109 14.60 -14.86 -3.23
N GLY A 110 15.18 -14.71 -4.42
CA GLY A 110 14.50 -14.93 -5.69
C GLY A 110 13.52 -13.84 -6.14
N VAL A 111 13.37 -12.73 -5.39
CA VAL A 111 12.53 -11.60 -5.80
C VAL A 111 13.14 -10.93 -7.06
N PRO A 112 12.39 -10.77 -8.16
CA PRO A 112 12.83 -10.04 -9.35
C PRO A 112 13.32 -8.62 -9.05
N LYS A 113 14.14 -8.10 -9.97
CA LYS A 113 14.74 -6.75 -9.91
C LYS A 113 14.36 -6.01 -11.18
N ASP A 114 13.06 -5.91 -11.44
CA ASP A 114 12.57 -5.41 -12.72
C ASP A 114 12.79 -3.91 -12.87
N TYR A 115 12.62 -3.18 -11.76
CA TYR A 115 12.92 -1.75 -11.64
C TYR A 115 13.46 -1.48 -10.23
N THR A 116 14.66 -0.90 -10.15
CA THR A 116 15.36 -0.60 -8.88
C THR A 116 16.02 0.78 -8.92
N GLY A 117 16.44 1.30 -7.76
CA GLY A 117 16.97 2.66 -7.66
C GLY A 117 16.04 3.70 -8.29
N ALA A 118 16.59 4.56 -9.15
CA ALA A 118 15.85 5.60 -9.87
C ALA A 118 14.89 5.08 -10.96
N ASP A 119 14.98 3.81 -11.34
CA ASP A 119 14.03 3.21 -12.28
C ASP A 119 12.66 2.93 -11.62
N VAL A 120 12.58 3.02 -10.29
CA VAL A 120 11.33 3.07 -9.51
C VAL A 120 10.77 4.50 -9.53
N ASN A 121 10.22 4.88 -10.67
CA ASN A 121 9.58 6.18 -10.91
C ASN A 121 8.12 6.01 -11.39
N ALA A 122 7.29 7.04 -11.23
CA ALA A 122 5.85 6.99 -11.50
C ALA A 122 5.56 6.72 -12.98
N ASN A 123 6.38 7.31 -13.87
CA ASN A 123 6.33 7.05 -15.31
C ASN A 123 6.52 5.55 -15.62
N ASN A 124 7.56 4.92 -15.06
CA ASN A 124 7.85 3.50 -15.29
C ASN A 124 6.77 2.59 -14.71
N PHE A 125 6.23 2.92 -13.52
CA PHE A 125 5.11 2.18 -12.93
C PHE A 125 3.87 2.20 -13.83
N LEU A 126 3.46 3.39 -14.31
CA LEU A 126 2.30 3.54 -15.18
C LEU A 126 2.54 2.93 -16.58
N ALA A 127 3.73 3.08 -17.15
CA ALA A 127 4.12 2.45 -18.41
C ALA A 127 4.10 0.92 -18.30
N ALA A 128 4.58 0.35 -17.18
CA ALA A 128 4.55 -1.09 -16.95
C ALA A 128 3.13 -1.61 -16.72
N LEU A 129 2.28 -0.89 -15.99
CA LEU A 129 0.87 -1.25 -15.76
C LEU A 129 0.04 -1.18 -17.05
N LEU A 130 0.31 -0.21 -17.94
CA LEU A 130 -0.38 -0.02 -19.22
C LEU A 130 0.19 -0.86 -20.37
N GLY A 131 1.21 -1.68 -20.13
CA GLY A 131 1.87 -2.50 -21.16
C GLY A 131 2.77 -1.72 -22.14
N ASP A 132 2.99 -0.41 -21.91
CA ASP A 132 3.63 0.49 -22.85
C ASP A 132 5.15 0.53 -22.66
N LYS A 133 5.84 -0.45 -23.27
CA LYS A 133 7.31 -0.50 -23.31
C LYS A 133 7.96 0.75 -23.91
N SER A 134 7.25 1.55 -24.71
CA SER A 134 7.83 2.73 -25.38
C SER A 134 8.01 3.93 -24.45
N LYS A 135 7.31 3.96 -23.31
CA LYS A 135 7.41 5.00 -22.28
C LYS A 135 8.39 4.67 -21.16
N LEU A 136 8.95 3.46 -21.10
CA LEU A 136 9.91 3.10 -20.06
C LEU A 136 11.20 3.91 -20.18
N THR A 137 11.74 4.33 -19.04
CA THR A 137 12.99 5.09 -18.91
C THR A 137 14.00 4.35 -18.05
N GLY A 138 15.29 4.69 -18.22
CA GLY A 138 16.37 4.15 -17.39
C GLY A 138 16.83 2.75 -17.82
N SER A 139 17.14 1.90 -16.84
CA SER A 139 17.87 0.63 -17.03
C SER A 139 17.10 -0.64 -16.63
N GLY A 140 15.81 -0.52 -16.28
CA GLY A 140 14.97 -1.63 -15.86
C GLY A 140 14.79 -2.72 -16.92
N SER A 141 14.32 -3.88 -16.48
CA SER A 141 14.16 -5.13 -17.25
C SER A 141 13.34 -5.04 -18.55
N GLY A 142 12.55 -3.99 -18.73
CA GLY A 142 11.57 -3.91 -19.82
C GLY A 142 10.35 -4.83 -19.64
N LYS A 143 10.12 -5.36 -18.44
CA LYS A 143 8.92 -6.16 -18.09
C LYS A 143 7.72 -5.22 -17.85
N VAL A 144 6.62 -5.51 -18.53
CA VAL A 144 5.34 -4.76 -18.48
C VAL A 144 4.20 -5.78 -18.52
N VAL A 145 3.00 -5.38 -18.11
CA VAL A 145 1.81 -6.23 -18.22
C VAL A 145 1.45 -6.38 -19.70
N THR A 146 1.46 -7.60 -20.22
CA THR A 146 1.03 -7.90 -21.60
C THR A 146 -0.18 -8.83 -21.56
N SER A 147 -1.25 -8.34 -20.94
CA SER A 147 -2.43 -9.12 -20.58
C SER A 147 -3.43 -9.30 -21.72
N GLY A 148 -4.05 -10.48 -21.80
CA GLY A 148 -5.24 -10.76 -22.61
C GLY A 148 -6.54 -10.20 -22.01
N PRO A 149 -7.68 -10.36 -22.70
CA PRO A 149 -8.99 -9.89 -22.22
C PRO A 149 -9.55 -10.72 -21.05
N ASP A 150 -9.13 -11.97 -20.92
CA ASP A 150 -9.53 -12.90 -19.85
C ASP A 150 -8.52 -12.92 -18.68
N ASP A 151 -7.45 -12.12 -18.74
CA ASP A 151 -6.36 -12.13 -17.76
C ASP A 151 -6.72 -11.34 -16.48
N HIS A 152 -6.17 -11.76 -15.35
CA HIS A 152 -6.39 -11.14 -14.04
C HIS A 152 -5.13 -10.40 -13.58
N ILE A 153 -5.25 -9.11 -13.29
CA ILE A 153 -4.15 -8.25 -12.83
C ILE A 153 -4.35 -7.90 -11.36
N PHE A 154 -3.35 -8.18 -10.52
CA PHE A 154 -3.30 -7.75 -9.13
C PHE A 154 -2.24 -6.65 -8.96
N VAL A 155 -2.62 -5.47 -8.45
CA VAL A 155 -1.69 -4.36 -8.20
C VAL A 155 -1.52 -4.15 -6.71
N TYR A 156 -0.28 -4.00 -6.27
CA TYR A 156 0.08 -3.88 -4.87
C TYR A 156 1.10 -2.76 -4.65
N TYR A 157 0.67 -1.71 -3.95
CA TYR A 157 1.52 -0.59 -3.57
C TYR A 157 1.73 -0.58 -2.06
N ALA A 158 2.98 -0.49 -1.61
CA ALA A 158 3.38 -0.40 -0.22
C ALA A 158 4.37 0.76 0.01
N ASP A 159 3.87 1.93 0.43
CA ASP A 159 4.67 3.03 1.00
C ASP A 159 3.78 4.02 1.79
N HIS A 160 4.37 5.11 2.30
CA HIS A 160 3.68 6.35 2.68
C HIS A 160 2.72 6.84 1.59
N GLY A 161 1.81 7.73 2.01
CA GLY A 161 0.93 8.48 1.12
C GLY A 161 0.54 9.83 1.73
N GLY A 162 -0.26 10.59 1.00
CA GLY A 162 -0.88 11.84 1.42
C GLY A 162 -2.32 11.93 0.91
N PRO A 163 -3.12 12.92 1.34
CA PRO A 163 -4.46 13.11 0.81
C PRO A 163 -4.43 13.36 -0.71
N GLY A 164 -4.77 12.34 -1.50
CA GLY A 164 -4.73 12.40 -2.96
C GLY A 164 -3.39 12.05 -3.62
N ILE A 165 -2.39 11.57 -2.88
CA ILE A 165 -1.11 11.12 -3.46
C ILE A 165 -0.53 9.89 -2.76
N LEU A 166 0.34 9.20 -3.48
CA LEU A 166 1.22 8.12 -3.08
C LEU A 166 2.67 8.54 -3.37
N GLY A 167 3.59 8.19 -2.46
CA GLY A 167 5.01 8.49 -2.60
C GLY A 167 5.73 7.66 -3.66
N MET A 168 6.80 8.23 -4.21
CA MET A 168 7.83 7.49 -4.94
C MET A 168 9.19 7.71 -4.26
N PRO A 169 10.22 6.87 -4.53
CA PRO A 169 11.55 7.02 -3.94
C PRO A 169 12.29 8.31 -4.33
N GLY A 170 11.89 9.00 -5.39
CA GLY A 170 12.40 10.33 -5.74
C GLY A 170 11.78 11.41 -4.85
N ASP A 171 12.61 12.29 -4.27
CA ASP A 171 12.21 13.29 -3.25
C ASP A 171 11.04 14.22 -3.61
N GLU A 172 10.74 14.37 -4.92
CA GLU A 172 9.71 15.26 -5.46
C GLU A 172 8.73 14.55 -6.42
N GLU A 173 8.73 13.21 -6.49
CA GLU A 173 7.87 12.43 -7.38
C GLU A 173 6.73 11.74 -6.62
N TYR A 174 5.50 11.82 -7.17
CA TYR A 174 4.28 11.26 -6.59
C TYR A 174 3.45 10.57 -7.67
N LEU A 175 2.82 9.44 -7.32
CA LEU A 175 1.63 8.95 -8.01
C LEU A 175 0.42 9.68 -7.40
N TYR A 176 -0.48 10.22 -8.21
CA TYR A 176 -1.66 10.92 -7.71
C TYR A 176 -2.80 9.91 -7.50
N ALA A 177 -3.86 10.27 -6.77
CA ALA A 177 -4.96 9.33 -6.49
C ALA A 177 -5.89 9.07 -7.70
N SER A 178 -5.57 9.63 -8.86
CA SER A 178 -5.99 9.11 -10.17
C SER A 178 -5.30 7.77 -10.54
N ASP A 179 -4.27 7.35 -9.78
CA ASP A 179 -3.19 6.46 -10.22
C ASP A 179 -2.86 5.28 -9.23
N LEU A 180 -3.84 4.76 -8.43
CA LEU A 180 -3.87 3.49 -7.63
C LEU A 180 -3.60 3.52 -6.07
N TYR A 181 -3.60 2.34 -5.40
CA TYR A 181 -3.81 2.00 -3.96
C TYR A 181 -3.63 0.46 -3.73
N SER A 182 -3.32 -0.22 -2.59
CA SER A 182 -2.63 0.00 -1.28
C SER A 182 -2.43 -1.37 -0.51
N VAL A 183 -2.21 -1.42 0.83
CA VAL A 183 -1.79 -2.62 1.63
C VAL A 183 -2.73 -3.04 2.79
N ALA A 184 -2.86 -4.36 3.05
CA ALA A 184 -2.95 -5.00 4.40
C ALA A 184 -3.28 -6.54 4.39
N TRP A 185 -3.38 -7.15 3.21
CA TRP A 185 -3.97 -8.49 2.95
C TRP A 185 -3.03 -9.72 3.08
N MET A 186 -1.72 -9.51 3.24
CA MET A 186 -0.71 -10.56 3.06
C MET A 186 -0.71 -11.66 4.13
N GLU A 187 -0.66 -11.30 5.42
CA GLU A 187 -0.66 -12.29 6.52
C GLU A 187 -1.92 -13.16 6.55
N ASP A 188 -3.03 -12.61 6.07
CA ASP A 188 -4.29 -13.33 5.91
C ASP A 188 -4.18 -14.34 4.75
N SER A 189 -3.52 -13.97 3.67
CA SER A 189 -3.35 -14.82 2.48
C SER A 189 -2.34 -15.96 2.66
N ASP A 190 -1.27 -15.77 3.45
CA ASP A 190 -0.34 -16.86 3.81
C ASP A 190 -1.00 -17.97 4.65
N ALA A 191 -2.08 -17.65 5.38
CA ALA A 191 -2.66 -18.50 6.42
C ALA A 191 -3.83 -19.38 5.96
N HIS A 192 -4.41 -19.12 4.78
CA HIS A 192 -5.67 -19.74 4.34
C HIS A 192 -5.55 -20.42 2.96
N ASN A 193 -6.56 -21.21 2.60
CA ASN A 193 -6.74 -21.72 1.24
C ASN A 193 -7.54 -20.70 0.42
N LEU A 194 -6.88 -20.06 -0.54
CA LEU A 194 -7.41 -18.91 -1.27
C LEU A 194 -8.54 -19.25 -2.26
N ASN A 195 -8.77 -20.54 -2.51
CA ASN A 195 -9.97 -21.04 -3.19
C ASN A 195 -11.25 -20.91 -2.34
N ALA A 196 -11.13 -20.96 -1.01
CA ALA A 196 -12.26 -20.88 -0.08
C ALA A 196 -12.48 -19.45 0.46
N GLU A 197 -11.65 -18.50 0.05
CA GLU A 197 -11.71 -17.11 0.50
C GLU A 197 -11.93 -16.15 -0.68
N SER A 198 -12.94 -15.29 -0.55
CA SER A 198 -13.23 -14.24 -1.52
C SER A 198 -12.61 -12.91 -1.13
N LEU A 199 -12.47 -12.01 -2.11
CA LEU A 199 -12.04 -10.63 -1.92
C LEU A 199 -12.84 -9.93 -0.78
N LYS A 200 -14.14 -10.23 -0.66
CA LYS A 200 -15.00 -9.72 0.42
C LYS A 200 -14.57 -10.19 1.81
N LEU A 201 -14.33 -11.49 1.98
CA LEU A 201 -14.03 -12.10 3.27
C LEU A 201 -12.69 -11.58 3.80
N GLN A 202 -11.70 -11.50 2.90
CA GLN A 202 -10.42 -10.85 3.19
C GLN A 202 -10.60 -9.36 3.51
N TYR A 203 -11.36 -8.59 2.74
CA TYR A 203 -11.64 -7.19 3.05
C TYR A 203 -12.22 -7.01 4.46
N GLU A 204 -13.21 -7.83 4.85
CA GLU A 204 -13.83 -7.76 6.18
C GLU A 204 -12.84 -8.14 7.30
N ARG A 205 -12.06 -9.21 7.13
CA ARG A 205 -11.00 -9.64 8.08
C ARG A 205 -9.90 -8.60 8.24
N VAL A 206 -9.41 -8.07 7.12
CA VAL A 206 -8.35 -7.05 7.05
C VAL A 206 -8.83 -5.74 7.69
N ARG A 207 -10.05 -5.29 7.39
CA ARG A 207 -10.69 -4.14 8.05
C ARG A 207 -10.79 -4.33 9.55
N ASP A 208 -11.32 -5.45 10.01
CA ASP A 208 -11.59 -5.69 11.43
C ASP A 208 -10.27 -5.82 12.22
N ARG A 209 -9.23 -6.44 11.65
CA ARG A 209 -7.87 -6.44 12.21
C ARG A 209 -7.27 -5.04 12.25
N THR A 210 -7.37 -4.28 11.16
CA THR A 210 -6.74 -2.95 11.00
C THR A 210 -7.42 -1.86 11.83
N SER A 211 -8.68 -2.06 12.22
CA SER A 211 -9.44 -1.18 13.13
C SER A 211 -8.88 -1.09 14.57
N ALA A 212 -7.83 -1.85 14.89
CA ALA A 212 -7.35 -2.13 16.25
C ALA A 212 -8.41 -2.78 17.19
N GLY A 213 -9.49 -3.32 16.61
CA GLY A 213 -10.66 -3.80 17.33
C GLY A 213 -11.69 -2.71 17.59
N GLY A 214 -11.96 -1.88 16.60
CA GLY A 214 -12.95 -0.79 16.62
C GLY A 214 -12.51 0.49 17.34
N THR A 215 -11.31 0.54 17.93
CA THR A 215 -10.81 1.72 18.64
C THR A 215 -10.11 2.72 17.73
N TYR A 216 -9.56 2.27 16.60
CA TYR A 216 -8.73 3.04 15.65
C TYR A 216 -7.52 3.76 16.25
N SER A 217 -7.21 3.56 17.54
CA SER A 217 -6.20 4.31 18.30
C SER A 217 -4.75 4.10 17.82
N LEU A 218 -4.48 2.97 17.19
CA LEU A 218 -3.26 2.67 16.43
C LEU A 218 -3.63 1.94 15.12
N GLY A 219 -4.80 2.26 14.57
CA GLY A 219 -5.43 1.55 13.44
C GLY A 219 -5.97 2.51 12.39
N SER A 220 -6.59 1.96 11.35
CA SER A 220 -7.19 2.76 10.27
C SER A 220 -8.47 2.14 9.71
N HIS A 221 -9.18 2.91 8.88
CA HIS A 221 -10.38 2.47 8.19
C HIS A 221 -9.98 1.89 6.84
N VAL A 222 -10.18 0.57 6.66
CA VAL A 222 -9.92 -0.08 5.37
C VAL A 222 -11.12 0.11 4.46
N MET A 223 -10.88 0.70 3.29
CA MET A 223 -11.90 1.14 2.35
C MET A 223 -11.91 0.27 1.09
N GLN A 224 -13.07 0.23 0.42
CA GLN A 224 -13.28 -0.45 -0.86
C GLN A 224 -13.88 0.56 -1.86
N TYR A 225 -13.48 0.44 -3.13
CA TYR A 225 -13.83 1.36 -4.22
C TYR A 225 -13.91 0.59 -5.55
N GLY A 226 -14.50 1.19 -6.59
CA GLY A 226 -14.64 0.54 -7.90
C GLY A 226 -15.82 -0.43 -7.97
N ASP A 227 -15.70 -1.47 -8.79
CA ASP A 227 -16.76 -2.48 -8.92
C ASP A 227 -16.77 -3.45 -7.74
N LEU A 228 -17.72 -3.23 -6.83
CA LEU A 228 -17.92 -4.08 -5.65
C LEU A 228 -18.51 -5.45 -6.00
N GLY A 229 -18.89 -5.73 -7.26
CA GLY A 229 -19.26 -7.07 -7.73
C GLY A 229 -18.06 -8.03 -7.79
N LEU A 230 -16.83 -7.51 -7.90
CA LEU A 230 -15.61 -8.33 -7.84
C LEU A 230 -15.40 -8.98 -6.47
N ASN A 231 -16.01 -8.44 -5.40
CA ASN A 231 -15.87 -8.95 -4.03
C ASN A 231 -16.28 -10.42 -3.86
N ASP A 232 -17.21 -10.92 -4.70
CA ASP A 232 -17.69 -12.30 -4.63
C ASP A 232 -16.73 -13.29 -5.34
N GLN A 233 -15.69 -12.81 -6.01
CA GLN A 233 -14.65 -13.64 -6.63
C GLN A 233 -13.63 -14.14 -5.59
N SER A 234 -13.13 -15.36 -5.82
CA SER A 234 -12.09 -16.01 -5.01
C SER A 234 -10.71 -15.36 -5.23
N LEU A 235 -9.92 -15.23 -4.16
CA LEU A 235 -8.54 -14.74 -4.23
C LEU A 235 -7.64 -15.61 -5.13
N PHE A 236 -7.95 -16.90 -5.26
CA PHE A 236 -7.26 -17.82 -6.17
C PHE A 236 -7.24 -17.33 -7.62
N VAL A 237 -8.25 -16.57 -8.04
CA VAL A 237 -8.34 -16.00 -9.39
C VAL A 237 -7.20 -15.00 -9.64
N TYR A 238 -6.78 -14.25 -8.62
CA TYR A 238 -5.79 -13.17 -8.72
C TYR A 238 -4.38 -13.61 -8.30
N ILE A 239 -4.25 -14.26 -7.14
CA ILE A 239 -2.95 -14.55 -6.49
C ILE A 239 -2.65 -16.04 -6.33
N GLY A 240 -3.51 -16.92 -6.88
CA GLY A 240 -3.35 -18.37 -6.80
C GLY A 240 -3.60 -18.91 -5.39
N THR A 241 -3.12 -20.12 -5.08
CA THR A 241 -3.15 -20.68 -3.71
C THR A 241 -1.92 -21.55 -3.48
N ASN A 242 -1.40 -21.56 -2.26
CA ASN A 242 -0.28 -22.43 -1.87
C ASN A 242 -0.81 -23.85 -1.59
N PRO A 243 -0.41 -24.90 -2.33
CA PRO A 243 -0.92 -26.26 -2.09
C PRO A 243 -0.63 -26.82 -0.68
N ALA A 244 0.38 -26.29 0.02
CA ALA A 244 0.61 -26.64 1.42
C ALA A 244 -0.53 -26.17 2.36
N ASN A 245 -1.34 -25.21 1.92
CA ASN A 245 -2.51 -24.68 2.63
C ASN A 245 -3.81 -25.42 2.26
N ASP A 246 -3.80 -26.44 1.39
CA ASP A 246 -5.05 -27.09 0.91
C ASP A 246 -5.95 -27.60 2.06
N ASN A 247 -5.33 -28.10 3.14
CA ASN A 247 -5.99 -28.59 4.35
C ASN A 247 -6.26 -27.50 5.42
N ALA A 248 -5.95 -26.23 5.15
CA ALA A 248 -6.19 -25.12 6.09
C ALA A 248 -7.68 -24.79 6.13
N SER A 249 -8.37 -25.24 7.19
CA SER A 249 -9.81 -25.06 7.34
C SER A 249 -10.18 -23.58 7.58
N PHE A 250 -10.98 -23.02 6.67
CA PHE A 250 -11.62 -21.72 6.86
C PHE A 250 -12.61 -21.80 8.04
N VAL A 251 -12.25 -21.20 9.17
CA VAL A 251 -13.14 -21.08 10.34
C VAL A 251 -13.74 -19.67 10.36
N GLN A 252 -14.99 -19.56 9.93
CA GLN A 252 -15.74 -18.32 10.00
C GLN A 252 -15.88 -17.88 11.48
N GLY A 253 -15.27 -16.75 11.83
CA GLY A 253 -15.24 -16.24 13.21
C GLY A 253 -13.96 -16.52 14.01
N SER A 254 -12.93 -17.18 13.45
CA SER A 254 -11.61 -17.23 14.10
C SER A 254 -10.92 -15.85 14.03
N SER A 255 -11.19 -14.99 15.03
CA SER A 255 -10.58 -13.66 15.13
C SER A 255 -9.06 -13.72 14.99
N SER A 256 -8.49 -13.00 14.02
CA SER A 256 -7.04 -12.96 13.76
C SER A 256 -6.30 -12.66 15.06
N ARG A 257 -5.32 -13.52 15.41
CA ARG A 257 -4.59 -13.41 16.68
C ARG A 257 -3.91 -12.04 16.76
N ARG A 258 -4.36 -11.18 17.68
CA ARG A 258 -3.74 -9.86 17.91
C ARG A 258 -2.29 -10.08 18.34
N LEU A 259 -1.34 -9.80 17.46
CA LEU A 259 0.08 -9.74 17.82
C LEU A 259 0.25 -8.62 18.87
N PRO A 260 0.89 -8.89 20.03
CA PRO A 260 0.97 -7.92 21.14
C PRO A 260 2.04 -6.83 20.92
N GLY A 261 2.24 -6.40 19.68
CA GLY A 261 3.14 -5.30 19.31
C GLY A 261 2.36 -3.99 19.13
N GLY A 262 2.81 -2.92 19.78
CA GLY A 262 2.30 -1.57 19.49
C GLY A 262 2.82 -1.08 18.13
N GLY A 263 1.91 -0.67 17.25
CA GLY A 263 2.28 -0.03 15.98
C GLY A 263 2.85 1.36 16.18
N VAL A 264 3.70 1.80 15.25
CA VAL A 264 4.20 3.19 15.16
C VAL A 264 3.48 3.86 13.99
N ASN A 265 3.14 5.15 14.10
CA ASN A 265 2.58 5.90 12.98
C ASN A 265 3.60 5.93 11.83
N GLN A 266 3.15 5.66 10.60
CA GLN A 266 4.03 5.65 9.43
C GLN A 266 4.82 6.96 9.26
N ARG A 267 4.23 8.10 9.67
CA ARG A 267 4.90 9.41 9.64
C ARG A 267 5.97 9.61 10.71
N ASP A 268 6.12 8.71 11.69
CA ASP A 268 7.09 8.86 12.78
C ASP A 268 8.11 7.70 12.84
N ALA A 269 8.01 6.72 11.95
CA ALA A 269 8.89 5.56 11.89
C ALA A 269 10.37 5.92 11.64
N ASP A 270 10.63 6.98 10.87
CA ASP A 270 11.94 7.57 10.62
C ASP A 270 12.54 8.22 11.88
N LEU A 271 11.77 9.06 12.59
CA LEU A 271 12.18 9.67 13.85
C LEU A 271 12.46 8.59 14.91
N VAL A 272 11.59 7.57 14.99
CA VAL A 272 11.77 6.42 15.89
C VAL A 272 13.02 5.61 15.53
N HIS A 273 13.31 5.40 14.24
CA HIS A 273 14.56 4.80 13.79
C HIS A 273 15.79 5.61 14.21
N PHE A 274 15.86 6.91 13.90
CA PHE A 274 17.01 7.76 14.24
C PHE A 274 17.20 7.87 15.77
N TRP A 275 16.11 7.96 16.53
CA TRP A 275 16.11 7.94 17.99
C TRP A 275 16.65 6.61 18.55
N HIS A 276 16.23 5.47 18.01
CA HIS A 276 16.76 4.17 18.41
C HIS A 276 18.24 4.00 18.04
N LYS A 277 18.68 4.49 16.88
CA LYS A 277 20.10 4.49 16.50
C LYS A 277 20.91 5.33 17.49
N TYR A 278 20.55 6.61 17.67
CA TYR A 278 21.18 7.51 18.65
C TYR A 278 21.26 6.94 20.07
N ARG A 279 20.19 6.30 20.56
CA ARG A 279 20.17 5.68 21.89
C ARG A 279 21.02 4.43 22.03
N ARG A 280 21.28 3.69 20.93
CA ARG A 280 22.02 2.41 20.95
C ARG A 280 23.50 2.58 20.60
N SER A 281 23.85 3.59 19.80
CA SER A 281 25.23 3.92 19.48
C SER A 281 26.05 4.33 20.72
N ALA A 282 27.31 3.92 20.74
CA ALA A 282 28.24 4.21 21.84
C ALA A 282 28.50 5.72 21.99
N GLU A 283 28.75 6.16 23.22
CA GLU A 283 28.98 7.58 23.50
C GLU A 283 30.26 8.09 22.81
N GLY A 284 30.20 9.30 22.25
CA GLY A 284 31.29 9.87 21.45
C GLY A 284 31.55 9.20 20.08
N SER A 285 30.79 8.17 19.69
CA SER A 285 30.95 7.52 18.38
C SER A 285 30.43 8.38 17.22
N ALA A 286 31.05 8.25 16.05
CA ALA A 286 30.62 8.93 14.83
C ALA A 286 29.18 8.55 14.42
N GLU A 287 28.77 7.29 14.63
CA GLU A 287 27.40 6.83 14.39
C GLU A 287 26.40 7.57 15.27
N LYS A 288 26.70 7.77 16.57
CA LYS A 288 25.86 8.55 17.48
C LYS A 288 25.77 10.02 17.06
N GLY A 289 26.88 10.58 16.61
CA GLY A 289 26.94 11.93 16.03
C GLY A 289 26.04 12.08 14.82
N GLU A 290 26.11 11.16 13.85
CA GLU A 290 25.23 11.18 12.67
C GLU A 290 23.77 10.96 13.06
N ALA A 291 23.45 9.96 13.91
CA ALA A 291 22.08 9.69 14.31
C ALA A 291 21.44 10.89 15.04
N ARG A 292 22.20 11.59 15.90
CA ARG A 292 21.77 12.85 16.52
C ARG A 292 21.52 13.94 15.47
N ARG A 293 22.44 14.09 14.51
CA ARG A 293 22.34 15.08 13.43
C ARG A 293 21.09 14.84 12.58
N ARG A 294 20.90 13.62 12.06
CA ARG A 294 19.73 13.22 11.25
C ARG A 294 18.41 13.44 11.99
N LEU A 295 18.36 13.11 13.29
CA LEU A 295 17.17 13.35 14.12
C LEU A 295 16.82 14.85 14.21
N VAL A 296 17.81 15.70 14.51
CA VAL A 296 17.60 17.17 14.62
C VAL A 296 17.25 17.79 13.28
N GLU A 297 17.98 17.46 12.20
CA GLU A 297 17.70 17.91 10.82
C GLU A 297 16.27 17.56 10.41
N THR A 298 15.83 16.33 10.70
CA THR A 298 14.47 15.86 10.38
C THR A 298 13.41 16.63 11.17
N MET A 299 13.62 16.82 12.49
CA MET A 299 12.69 17.60 13.33
C MET A 299 12.60 19.06 12.89
N ALA A 300 13.72 19.70 12.56
CA ALA A 300 13.76 21.08 12.06
C ALA A 300 13.03 21.20 10.71
N ARG A 301 13.27 20.29 9.77
CA ARG A 301 12.58 20.26 8.47
C ARG A 301 11.07 20.08 8.63
N ARG A 302 10.61 19.19 9.52
CA ARG A 302 9.19 18.99 9.83
C ARG A 302 8.54 20.28 10.33
N SER A 303 9.15 20.90 11.34
CA SER A 303 8.69 22.16 11.91
C SER A 303 8.64 23.29 10.87
N ARG A 304 9.65 23.40 9.99
CA ARG A 304 9.65 24.37 8.88
C ARG A 304 8.48 24.15 7.93
N VAL A 305 8.25 22.91 7.49
CA VAL A 305 7.16 22.59 6.54
C VAL A 305 5.79 22.88 7.16
N ASP A 306 5.57 22.44 8.41
CA ASP A 306 4.31 22.71 9.14
C ASP A 306 4.04 24.21 9.29
N SER A 307 5.01 24.96 9.82
CA SER A 307 4.91 26.41 10.04
C SER A 307 4.74 27.20 8.73
N SER A 308 5.29 26.69 7.62
CA SER A 308 5.18 27.33 6.31
C SER A 308 3.77 27.19 5.73
N VAL A 309 3.16 26.00 5.84
CA VAL A 309 1.79 25.77 5.35
C VAL A 309 0.77 26.55 6.18
N GLU A 310 0.92 26.54 7.51
CA GLU A 310 0.09 27.35 8.42
C GLU A 310 0.17 28.85 8.10
N LEU A 311 1.40 29.38 7.93
CA LEU A 311 1.61 30.79 7.61
C LEU A 311 1.09 31.17 6.22
N ILE A 312 1.13 30.28 5.23
CA ILE A 312 0.54 30.51 3.91
C ILE A 312 -0.99 30.67 4.02
N GLY A 313 -1.68 29.76 4.72
CA GLY A 313 -3.13 29.90 4.94
C GLY A 313 -3.48 31.16 5.74
N GLY A 314 -2.71 31.46 6.78
CA GLY A 314 -2.87 32.67 7.60
C GLY A 314 -2.65 33.98 6.83
N LEU A 315 -1.77 33.99 5.82
CA LEU A 315 -1.53 35.14 4.95
C LEU A 315 -2.56 35.27 3.80
N LEU A 316 -3.10 34.16 3.31
CA LEU A 316 -4.14 34.16 2.25
C LEU A 316 -5.53 34.53 2.77
N PHE A 317 -5.90 34.05 3.96
CA PHE A 317 -7.29 34.12 4.47
C PHE A 317 -7.42 34.77 5.86
N GLY A 318 -6.30 35.10 6.52
CA GLY A 318 -6.27 35.46 7.94
C GLY A 318 -6.17 34.23 8.85
N SER A 319 -5.70 34.42 10.08
CA SER A 319 -5.31 33.31 10.98
C SER A 319 -6.43 32.31 11.28
N GLU A 320 -7.64 32.77 11.63
CA GLU A 320 -8.75 31.88 12.01
C GLU A 320 -9.35 31.14 10.80
N GLU A 321 -9.58 31.85 9.69
CA GLU A 321 -10.19 31.27 8.49
C GLU A 321 -9.19 30.43 7.69
N GLY A 322 -7.91 30.83 7.68
CA GLY A 322 -6.83 30.06 7.08
C GLY A 322 -6.71 28.66 7.69
N ALA A 323 -6.79 28.54 9.02
CA ALA A 323 -6.83 27.23 9.68
C ALA A 323 -8.03 26.38 9.21
N LYS A 324 -9.25 26.95 9.18
CA LYS A 324 -10.46 26.25 8.71
C LYS A 324 -10.33 25.78 7.27
N VAL A 325 -9.78 26.60 6.38
CA VAL A 325 -9.56 26.25 4.96
C VAL A 325 -8.50 25.15 4.83
N LEU A 326 -7.35 25.27 5.50
CA LEU A 326 -6.26 24.27 5.42
C LEU A 326 -6.68 22.90 5.97
N ASP A 327 -7.49 22.85 7.03
CA ASP A 327 -7.95 21.61 7.66
C ASP A 327 -9.24 21.02 7.05
N ALA A 328 -9.95 21.76 6.20
CA ALA A 328 -11.26 21.38 5.67
C ALA A 328 -11.27 19.98 5.03
N VAL A 329 -12.24 19.15 5.45
CA VAL A 329 -12.41 17.78 4.95
C VAL A 329 -13.66 17.72 4.07
N ARG A 330 -13.47 17.43 2.78
CA ARG A 330 -14.58 17.23 1.84
C ARG A 330 -15.45 16.02 2.23
N PRO A 331 -16.77 16.06 1.98
CA PRO A 331 -17.68 14.92 2.16
C PRO A 331 -17.20 13.64 1.47
N ALA A 332 -17.56 12.49 2.04
CA ALA A 332 -17.25 11.19 1.47
C ALA A 332 -17.80 11.05 0.03
N GLY A 333 -16.99 10.49 -0.86
CA GLY A 333 -17.32 10.35 -2.29
C GLY A 333 -16.91 11.54 -3.18
N GLN A 334 -16.45 12.66 -2.61
CA GLN A 334 -15.85 13.75 -3.39
C GLN A 334 -14.34 13.55 -3.60
N PRO A 335 -13.76 14.01 -4.73
CA PRO A 335 -12.31 14.05 -4.91
C PRO A 335 -11.68 15.09 -3.97
N VAL A 336 -10.39 14.91 -3.61
CA VAL A 336 -9.69 15.84 -2.70
C VAL A 336 -9.58 17.26 -3.26
N VAL A 337 -9.50 17.37 -4.59
CA VAL A 337 -9.43 18.60 -5.36
C VAL A 337 -10.27 18.43 -6.62
N ASP A 338 -10.88 19.50 -7.12
CA ASP A 338 -11.57 19.45 -8.42
C ASP A 338 -10.57 19.66 -9.58
N ASP A 339 -9.55 20.50 -9.37
CA ASP A 339 -8.48 20.79 -10.32
C ASP A 339 -7.15 20.19 -9.86
N TRP A 340 -6.78 19.07 -10.47
CA TRP A 340 -5.53 18.35 -10.20
C TRP A 340 -4.29 19.05 -10.76
N ASP A 341 -4.43 19.90 -11.78
CA ASP A 341 -3.29 20.62 -12.36
C ASP A 341 -2.99 21.88 -11.56
N CYS A 342 -4.02 22.55 -10.99
CA CYS A 342 -3.83 23.50 -9.90
C CYS A 342 -3.09 22.86 -8.73
N LEU A 343 -3.48 21.64 -8.28
CA LEU A 343 -2.80 20.97 -7.17
C LEU A 343 -1.31 20.74 -7.47
N LYS A 344 -0.98 20.23 -8.67
CA LYS A 344 0.41 20.07 -9.12
C LYS A 344 1.17 21.41 -9.14
N SER A 345 0.55 22.49 -9.63
CA SER A 345 1.15 23.84 -9.65
C SER A 345 1.40 24.39 -8.24
N VAL A 346 0.42 24.29 -7.33
CA VAL A 346 0.53 24.75 -5.94
C VAL A 346 1.60 23.96 -5.18
N VAL A 347 1.70 22.64 -5.42
CA VAL A 347 2.77 21.79 -4.87
C VAL A 347 4.14 22.20 -5.40
N ARG A 348 4.29 22.36 -6.73
CA ARG A 348 5.54 22.83 -7.35
C ARG A 348 5.98 24.17 -6.76
N THR A 349 5.07 25.15 -6.75
CA THR A 349 5.31 26.50 -6.21
C THR A 349 5.72 26.45 -4.74
N PHE A 350 5.11 25.58 -3.93
CA PHE A 350 5.54 25.38 -2.53
C PHE A 350 6.97 24.84 -2.48
N GLN A 351 7.32 23.81 -3.24
CA GLN A 351 8.67 23.22 -3.18
C GLN A 351 9.75 24.19 -3.70
N GLU A 352 9.46 24.97 -4.75
CA GLU A 352 10.34 26.00 -5.30
C GLU A 352 10.63 27.15 -4.31
N ARG A 353 9.67 27.49 -3.43
CA ARG A 353 9.81 28.59 -2.45
C ARG A 353 10.21 28.14 -1.03
N CYS A 354 9.84 26.93 -0.63
CA CYS A 354 9.93 26.44 0.74
C CYS A 354 10.80 25.17 0.88
N GLY A 355 11.34 24.67 -0.23
CA GLY A 355 12.06 23.40 -0.33
C GLY A 355 11.14 22.17 -0.32
N PRO A 356 11.64 20.99 -0.73
CA PRO A 356 10.81 19.81 -0.94
C PRO A 356 10.03 19.34 0.29
N LEU A 357 8.81 18.87 0.06
CA LEU A 357 7.89 18.36 1.09
C LEU A 357 8.42 17.08 1.75
N THR A 358 9.03 16.18 0.96
CA THR A 358 9.31 14.77 1.31
C THR A 358 8.09 13.99 1.85
N GLN A 359 8.29 12.70 2.13
CA GLN A 359 7.27 11.78 2.67
C GLN A 359 6.49 12.34 3.88
N TYR A 360 7.13 13.17 4.73
CA TYR A 360 6.44 13.87 5.82
C TYR A 360 5.43 14.90 5.29
N GLY A 361 5.89 15.85 4.46
CA GLY A 361 5.10 16.99 3.98
C GLY A 361 3.88 16.59 3.13
N MET A 362 3.85 15.36 2.60
CA MET A 362 2.66 14.76 1.97
C MET A 362 1.40 14.81 2.87
N LYS A 363 1.53 14.97 4.20
CA LYS A 363 0.40 15.26 5.11
C LYS A 363 -0.43 16.48 4.67
N HIS A 364 0.22 17.51 4.12
CA HIS A 364 -0.36 18.81 3.78
C HIS A 364 -1.02 18.83 2.40
N MET A 365 -1.05 17.71 1.66
CA MET A 365 -1.64 17.68 0.32
C MET A 365 -3.13 18.06 0.33
N ARG A 366 -3.86 17.77 1.42
CA ARG A 366 -5.23 18.27 1.64
C ARG A 366 -5.27 19.79 1.75
N SER A 367 -4.37 20.36 2.53
CA SER A 367 -4.31 21.79 2.79
C SER A 367 -3.95 22.57 1.52
N LEU A 368 -3.02 22.04 0.71
CA LEU A 368 -2.69 22.57 -0.62
C LEU A 368 -3.85 22.40 -1.62
N ALA A 369 -4.53 21.25 -1.62
CA ALA A 369 -5.75 21.05 -2.41
C ALA A 369 -6.87 22.02 -2.02
N ASN A 370 -6.99 22.36 -0.73
CA ASN A 370 -7.97 23.32 -0.26
C ASN A 370 -7.67 24.76 -0.71
N LEU A 371 -6.41 25.12 -0.99
CA LEU A 371 -6.08 26.38 -1.67
C LEU A 371 -6.69 26.42 -3.09
N CYS A 372 -6.53 25.35 -3.86
CA CYS A 372 -7.17 25.22 -5.18
C CYS A 372 -8.70 25.22 -5.10
N ASN A 373 -9.27 24.48 -4.14
CA ASN A 373 -10.72 24.43 -3.90
C ASN A 373 -11.29 25.81 -3.48
N ALA A 374 -10.47 26.68 -2.88
CA ALA A 374 -10.80 28.05 -2.53
C ALA A 374 -10.51 29.08 -3.66
N GLY A 375 -10.06 28.63 -4.84
CA GLY A 375 -9.78 29.49 -5.99
C GLY A 375 -8.46 30.27 -5.93
N VAL A 376 -7.49 29.82 -5.12
CA VAL A 376 -6.17 30.45 -5.04
C VAL A 376 -5.40 30.23 -6.35
N ARG A 377 -5.08 31.32 -7.04
CA ARG A 377 -4.27 31.30 -8.27
C ARG A 377 -2.78 31.18 -7.94
N GLU A 378 -2.02 30.58 -8.85
CA GLU A 378 -0.56 30.38 -8.74
C GLU A 378 0.20 31.66 -8.35
N GLU A 379 -0.13 32.81 -8.95
CA GLU A 379 0.41 34.14 -8.60
C GLU A 379 0.27 34.49 -7.11
N ALA A 380 -0.87 34.17 -6.49
CA ALA A 380 -1.14 34.44 -5.08
C ALA A 380 -0.43 33.43 -4.17
N MET A 381 -0.36 32.17 -4.59
CA MET A 381 0.43 31.14 -3.92
C MET A 381 1.92 31.49 -3.91
N ASP A 382 2.49 31.86 -5.06
CA ASP A 382 3.92 32.15 -5.24
C ASP A 382 4.39 33.30 -4.34
N LYS A 383 3.69 34.44 -4.42
CA LYS A 383 3.97 35.60 -3.57
C LYS A 383 3.88 35.26 -2.08
N THR A 384 2.88 34.47 -1.69
CA THR A 384 2.65 34.14 -0.28
C THR A 384 3.65 33.11 0.24
N ALA A 385 3.97 32.08 -0.53
CA ALA A 385 4.98 31.10 -0.19
C ALA A 385 6.37 31.73 -0.08
N ALA A 386 6.72 32.63 -1.01
CA ALA A 386 7.97 33.41 -0.92
C ALA A 386 8.04 34.24 0.37
N GLN A 387 6.94 34.90 0.78
CA GLN A 387 6.89 35.64 2.05
C GLN A 387 6.98 34.72 3.28
N ALA A 388 6.21 33.64 3.32
CA ALA A 388 6.16 32.71 4.44
C ALA A 388 7.48 31.97 4.67
N CYS A 389 8.14 31.55 3.60
CA CYS A 389 9.34 30.72 3.65
C CYS A 389 10.63 31.56 3.72
N ALA A 390 10.59 32.85 3.37
CA ALA A 390 11.62 33.81 3.74
C ALA A 390 11.62 34.12 5.27
N ALA A 391 10.46 34.02 5.94
CA ALA A 391 10.36 34.20 7.39
C ALA A 391 10.87 32.99 8.20
N ASN A 392 10.90 31.80 7.58
CA ASN A 392 11.44 30.56 8.16
C ASN A 392 12.65 30.03 7.33
N PRO A 393 13.77 30.77 7.29
CA PRO A 393 14.90 30.44 6.43
C PRO A 393 15.55 29.09 6.80
N SER A 394 16.00 28.37 5.77
CA SER A 394 16.59 27.02 5.84
C SER A 394 17.96 26.92 6.55
N SER A 395 18.34 27.92 7.35
CA SER A 395 19.68 28.11 7.91
C SER A 395 19.70 28.13 9.45
N LEU A 396 18.71 27.51 10.08
CA LEU A 396 18.75 27.20 11.51
C LEU A 396 19.07 25.71 11.69
N PHE A 397 20.20 25.47 12.39
CA PHE A 397 20.86 24.18 12.68
C PHE A 397 21.78 23.64 11.58
#